data_AF-A0A7Y2JI90-F1
#
_entry.id   AF-A0A7Y2JI90-F1
#
_cell.length_a   1.000
_cell.length_b   1.000
_cell.length_c   1.000
_cell.angle_alpha   90.00
_cell.angle_beta   90.00
_cell.angle_gamma   90.00
#
_symmetry.space_group_name_H-M   'P 1'
#
loop_
_entity.id
_entity.type
_entity.pdbx_description
1 polymer ?
#
loop_
_entity_poly.entity_id
_entity_poly.type
_entity_poly.pdbx_seq_one_letter_code
_entity_poly.pdbx_strand_id
1 'polypeptide(L)'
;MADIEISVLNRLSEISPEVWDACACPEAFGGGRPVDPFTTHRFLSALEASGSVGTGTGWQPHHLVARAAGEVIAVAPLYAKSHSQGEY
;
A
#
# COMPACT_ATOMS: atom_id res chain seq x y z
N MET A 1 17.60 7.15 -19.69
CA MET A 1 16.61 6.42 -18.88
C MET A 1 16.17 7.38 -17.79
N ALA A 2 14.89 7.53 -17.52
CA ALA A 2 14.46 8.39 -16.41
C ALA A 2 14.85 7.74 -15.07
N ASP A 3 15.34 8.52 -14.13
CA ASP A 3 15.66 8.03 -12.79
C ASP A 3 14.36 7.61 -12.07
N ILE A 4 14.42 6.49 -11.36
CA ILE A 4 13.32 5.97 -10.55
C ILE A 4 13.65 6.21 -9.09
N GLU A 5 12.79 6.97 -8.41
CA GLU A 5 12.87 7.22 -6.98
C GLU A 5 11.94 6.24 -6.24
N ILE A 6 12.44 5.58 -5.19
CA ILE A 6 11.65 4.73 -4.31
C ILE A 6 11.54 5.39 -2.93
N SER A 7 10.30 5.55 -2.44
CA SER A 7 10.01 6.07 -1.11
C SER A 7 9.16 5.08 -0.31
N VAL A 8 9.26 5.16 1.02
CA VAL A 8 8.46 4.38 1.96
C VAL A 8 7.44 5.30 2.64
N LEU A 9 6.18 4.89 2.65
CA LEU A 9 5.10 5.50 3.44
C LEU A 9 4.88 4.64 4.69
N ASN A 10 4.78 5.28 5.86
CA ASN A 10 4.55 4.58 7.12
C ASN A 10 3.05 4.40 7.42
N ARG A 11 2.19 5.11 6.68
CA ARG A 11 0.73 4.98 6.71
C ARG A 11 0.19 5.11 5.30
N LEU A 12 -0.84 4.32 4.99
CA LEU A 12 -1.48 4.41 3.67
C LEU A 12 -2.18 5.77 3.43
N SER A 13 -2.55 6.49 4.50
CA SER A 13 -3.17 7.81 4.39
C SER A 13 -2.23 8.90 3.84
N GLU A 14 -0.93 8.62 3.68
CA GLU A 14 0.05 9.55 3.09
C GLU A 14 -0.07 9.63 1.56
N ILE A 15 -0.86 8.75 0.94
CA ILE A 15 -1.17 8.75 -0.50
C ILE A 15 -2.68 8.67 -0.69
N SER A 16 -3.18 9.39 -1.70
CA SER A 16 -4.62 9.39 -1.96
C SER A 16 -5.08 8.04 -2.53
N PRO A 17 -6.33 7.63 -2.28
CA PRO A 17 -6.89 6.41 -2.87
C PRO A 17 -6.81 6.41 -4.39
N GLU A 18 -7.06 7.56 -5.03
CA GLU A 18 -7.08 7.69 -6.48
C GLU A 18 -5.70 7.38 -7.09
N VAL A 19 -4.62 7.86 -6.46
CA VAL A 19 -3.25 7.62 -6.95
C VAL A 19 -2.82 6.18 -6.70
N TRP A 20 -3.15 5.63 -5.53
CA TRP A 20 -2.81 4.24 -5.21
C TRP A 20 -3.56 3.24 -6.10
N ASP A 21 -4.88 3.40 -6.22
CA ASP A 21 -5.74 2.48 -6.97
C ASP A 21 -5.53 2.59 -8.49
N ALA A 22 -5.02 3.72 -9.00
CA ALA A 22 -4.55 3.82 -10.38
C ALA A 22 -3.41 2.84 -10.70
N CYS A 23 -2.60 2.45 -9.70
CA CYS A 23 -1.61 1.39 -9.85
C CYS A 23 -2.14 0.01 -9.43
N ALA A 24 -2.87 -0.08 -8.32
CA ALA A 24 -3.27 -1.35 -7.73
C ALA A 24 -4.45 -2.02 -8.44
N CYS A 25 -5.39 -1.25 -8.98
CA CYS A 25 -6.57 -1.76 -9.68
C CYS A 25 -7.06 -0.77 -10.76
N PRO A 26 -6.24 -0.44 -11.77
CA PRO A 26 -6.63 0.49 -12.84
C PRO A 26 -7.90 0.05 -13.59
N GLU A 27 -8.18 -1.25 -13.65
CA GLU A 27 -9.38 -1.81 -14.26
C GLU A 27 -10.68 -1.42 -13.54
N ALA A 28 -10.60 -0.97 -12.29
CA ALA A 28 -11.76 -0.54 -11.50
C ALA A 28 -12.17 0.91 -11.75
N PHE A 29 -11.36 1.72 -12.45
CA PHE A 29 -11.59 3.16 -12.68
C PHE A 29 -12.93 3.46 -13.38
N GLY A 30 -13.49 2.50 -14.12
CA GLY A 30 -14.80 2.59 -14.78
C GLY A 30 -16.00 2.16 -13.92
N GLY A 31 -15.84 2.02 -12.61
CA GLY A 31 -16.88 1.50 -11.70
C GLY A 31 -16.95 -0.03 -11.65
N GLY A 32 -15.94 -0.70 -12.22
CA GLY A 32 -15.77 -2.16 -12.12
C GLY A 32 -15.28 -2.59 -10.73
N ARG A 33 -15.18 -3.90 -10.52
CA ARG A 33 -14.57 -4.46 -9.30
C ARG A 33 -13.05 -4.65 -9.51
N PRO A 34 -12.23 -4.40 -8.48
CA PRO A 34 -10.82 -4.80 -8.47
C PRO A 34 -10.68 -6.31 -8.70
N VAL A 35 -9.69 -6.71 -9.49
CA VAL A 35 -9.30 -8.12 -9.65
C VAL A 35 -8.72 -8.65 -8.35
N ASP A 36 -7.84 -7.88 -7.73
CA ASP A 36 -7.31 -8.15 -6.39
C ASP A 36 -7.82 -7.10 -5.39
N PRO A 37 -8.83 -7.42 -4.56
CA PRO A 37 -9.33 -6.48 -3.57
C PRO A 37 -8.33 -6.21 -2.44
N PHE A 38 -7.34 -7.09 -2.22
CA PHE A 38 -6.45 -7.04 -1.06
C PHE A 38 -5.29 -6.05 -1.23
N THR A 39 -5.06 -5.57 -2.44
CA THR A 39 -4.08 -4.52 -2.74
C THR A 39 -4.70 -3.14 -2.87
N THR A 40 -6.04 -3.02 -2.80
CA THR A 40 -6.75 -1.74 -2.91
C THR A 40 -6.50 -0.84 -1.70
N HIS A 41 -6.53 0.48 -1.93
CA HIS A 41 -6.34 1.46 -0.87
C HIS A 41 -7.33 1.26 0.28
N ARG A 42 -8.61 1.10 -0.04
CA ARG A 42 -9.68 0.90 0.94
C ARG A 42 -9.48 -0.32 1.83
N PHE A 43 -8.96 -1.43 1.31
CA PHE A 43 -8.74 -2.64 2.10
C PHE A 43 -7.55 -2.48 3.04
N LEU A 44 -6.42 -2.01 2.50
CA LEU A 44 -5.20 -1.79 3.27
C LEU A 44 -5.40 -0.72 4.36
N SER A 45 -6.12 0.37 4.04
CA SER A 45 -6.50 1.39 5.02
C SER A 45 -7.39 0.82 6.12
N ALA A 46 -8.28 -0.13 5.81
CA ALA A 46 -9.11 -0.78 6.81
C ALA A 46 -8.28 -1.62 7.79
N LEU A 47 -7.21 -2.28 7.34
CA LEU A 47 -6.29 -3.02 8.22
C LEU A 47 -5.59 -2.10 9.23
N GLU A 48 -5.17 -0.91 8.77
CA GLU A 48 -4.55 0.10 9.64
C GLU A 48 -5.58 0.66 10.64
N ALA A 49 -6.78 1.01 10.17
CA ALA A 49 -7.83 1.60 10.98
C ALA A 49 -8.41 0.63 12.02
N SER A 50 -8.49 -0.66 11.71
CA SER A 50 -8.98 -1.70 12.64
C SER A 50 -7.95 -2.09 13.71
N GLY A 51 -6.67 -1.70 13.55
CA GLY A 51 -5.58 -2.21 14.38
C GLY A 51 -5.19 -3.65 14.06
N SER A 52 -5.57 -4.17 12.89
CA SER A 52 -5.06 -5.47 12.40
C SER A 52 -3.56 -5.40 12.08
N VAL A 53 -3.07 -4.21 11.74
CA VAL A 53 -1.65 -3.87 11.62
C VAL A 53 -1.35 -2.59 12.41
N GLY A 54 -0.07 -2.32 12.65
CA GLY A 54 0.42 -1.14 13.37
C GLY A 54 0.89 -1.44 14.78
N THR A 55 0.71 -0.48 15.67
CA THR A 55 1.28 -0.55 17.03
C THR A 55 0.68 -1.72 17.82
N GLY A 56 1.55 -2.57 18.39
CA GLY A 56 1.16 -3.69 19.22
C GLY A 56 0.84 -4.99 18.48
N THR A 57 0.82 -5.00 17.14
CA THR A 57 0.52 -6.21 16.35
C THR A 57 1.76 -7.01 15.94
N GLY A 58 2.93 -6.38 16.04
CA GLY A 58 4.18 -6.92 15.49
C GLY A 58 4.36 -6.72 13.98
N TRP A 59 3.36 -6.12 13.30
CA TRP A 59 3.38 -5.82 11.87
C TRP A 59 3.22 -4.33 11.64
N GLN A 60 4.25 -3.66 11.14
CA GLN A 60 4.25 -2.22 10.88
C GLN A 60 4.13 -1.93 9.38
N PRO A 61 3.17 -1.09 8.94
CA PRO A 61 3.06 -0.68 7.54
C PRO A 61 4.28 0.13 7.08
N HIS A 62 4.80 -0.21 5.90
CA HIS A 62 5.91 0.46 5.23
C HIS A 62 5.73 0.44 3.70
N HIS A 63 4.57 0.90 3.22
CA HIS A 63 4.17 0.82 1.81
C HIS A 63 5.18 1.50 0.88
N LEU A 64 5.48 0.86 -0.25
CA LEU A 64 6.42 1.38 -1.24
C LEU A 64 5.71 2.19 -2.31
N VAL A 65 6.35 3.28 -2.73
CA VAL A 65 5.93 4.09 -3.89
C VAL A 65 7.14 4.33 -4.78
N ALA A 66 7.00 4.02 -6.06
CA ALA A 66 7.99 4.31 -7.09
C ALA A 66 7.54 5.52 -7.93
N ARG A 67 8.45 6.46 -8.17
CA ARG A 67 8.21 7.63 -9.02
C ARG A 67 9.22 7.73 -10.15
N ALA A 68 8.73 8.12 -11.33
CA ALA A 68 9.58 8.53 -12.46
C ALA A 68 9.15 9.94 -12.88
N ALA A 69 10.12 10.87 -12.97
CA ALA A 69 9.85 12.28 -13.28
C ALA A 69 8.75 12.93 -12.40
N GLY A 70 8.64 12.50 -11.14
CA GLY A 70 7.63 13.00 -10.17
C GLY A 70 6.27 12.29 -10.23
N GLU A 71 6.02 11.46 -11.24
CA GLU A 71 4.77 10.69 -11.38
C GLU A 71 4.89 9.34 -10.68
N VAL A 72 3.84 8.93 -9.96
CA VAL A 72 3.78 7.60 -9.33
C VAL A 72 3.53 6.55 -10.42
N ILE A 73 4.45 5.59 -10.55
CA ILE A 73 4.40 4.54 -11.58
C ILE A 73 4.17 3.14 -11.02
N ALA A 74 4.37 2.95 -9.71
CA ALA A 74 4.08 1.71 -9.02
C ALA A 74 3.90 1.93 -7.52
N VAL A 75 3.12 1.05 -6.90
CA VAL A 75 2.94 0.96 -5.45
C VAL A 75 3.02 -0.50 -5.01
N ALA A 76 3.40 -0.74 -3.77
CA ALA A 76 3.33 -2.09 -3.19
C ALA A 76 3.04 -2.02 -1.68
N PRO A 77 2.09 -2.82 -1.16
CA PRO A 77 1.95 -2.99 0.28
C PRO A 77 3.17 -3.73 0.82
N LEU A 78 3.73 -3.23 1.92
CA LEU A 78 4.86 -3.85 2.60
C LEU A 78 4.67 -3.68 4.11
N TYR A 79 5.00 -4.73 4.86
CA TYR A 79 4.91 -4.73 6.31
C TYR A 79 6.23 -5.21 6.91
N ALA A 80 6.82 -4.41 7.79
CA ALA A 80 7.95 -4.85 8.60
C ALA A 80 7.42 -5.64 9.79
N LYS A 81 7.98 -6.84 10.00
CA LYS A 81 7.66 -7.68 11.15
C LYS A 81 8.73 -7.49 12.23
N SER A 82 8.31 -7.21 13.46
CA SER A 82 9.26 -6.92 14.56
C SER A 82 9.58 -8.13 15.46
N HIS A 83 8.89 -9.26 15.29
CA HIS A 83 9.13 -10.49 16.06
C HIS A 83 8.61 -11.73 15.33
N SER A 84 9.07 -12.92 15.72
CA SER A 84 8.65 -14.20 15.13
C SER A 84 7.41 -14.85 15.78
N GLN A 85 6.74 -14.20 16.74
CA GLN A 85 5.49 -14.74 17.30
C GLN A 85 4.44 -14.99 16.19
N GLY A 86 3.80 -16.16 16.21
CA GLY A 86 2.81 -16.59 15.22
C GLY A 86 3.38 -17.27 13.96
N GLU A 87 4.66 -17.63 13.94
CA GLU A 87 5.29 -18.38 12.82
C GLU A 87 5.27 -19.91 13.00
N TYR A 88 4.64 -20.42 14.06
CA TYR A 88 4.47 -21.84 14.35
C TYR A 88 2.99 -22.19 14.46
#